data_AF-A0A656GK15-F1
#
_entry.id   AF-A0A656GK15-F1
#
_cell.length_a   1.000
_cell.length_b   1.000
_cell.length_c   1.000
_cell.angle_alpha   90.00
_cell.angle_beta   90.00
_cell.angle_gamma   90.00
#
_symmetry.space_group_name_H-M   'P 1'
#
loop_
_entity.id
_entity.type
_entity.pdbx_description
1 polymer ?
#
loop_
_entity_poly.entity_id
_entity_poly.type
_entity_poly.pdbx_seq_one_letter_code
_entity_poly.pdbx_strand_id
1 'polypeptide(L)' 'SQRLPSSLISVPMPSPVRGDLTQLPGLVVARCLAYEALHARAWLIQIWKYLRPVLLGRQAVTPRIWNT' A
#
# COMPACT_ATOMS: atom_id res chain seq x y z
N SER A 1 -24.92 34.84 -24.46
CA SER A 1 -23.58 34.23 -24.36
C SER A 1 -23.46 33.59 -22.98
N GLN A 2 -23.90 32.35 -22.81
CA GLN A 2 -23.83 31.61 -21.54
C GLN A 2 -22.61 30.68 -21.61
N ARG A 3 -21.53 31.00 -20.90
CA ARG A 3 -20.38 30.11 -20.75
C ARG A 3 -20.69 29.07 -19.67
N LEU A 4 -20.49 27.80 -20.02
CA LEU A 4 -20.78 26.61 -19.24
C LEU A 4 -20.05 26.59 -17.87
N PRO A 5 -20.65 25.99 -16.82
CA PRO A 5 -20.01 25.86 -15.52
C PRO A 5 -18.88 24.82 -15.57
N SER A 6 -17.67 25.24 -15.21
CA SER A 6 -16.51 24.39 -15.03
C SER A 6 -16.65 23.54 -13.75
N SER A 7 -17.43 22.47 -13.85
CA SER A 7 -17.42 21.40 -12.84
C SER A 7 -16.17 20.54 -13.06
N LEU A 8 -15.15 20.74 -12.21
CA LEU A 8 -14.04 19.80 -12.09
C LEU A 8 -14.59 18.48 -11.52
N ILE A 9 -14.78 17.49 -12.38
CA ILE A 9 -15.00 16.12 -11.95
C ILE A 9 -13.67 15.64 -11.37
N SER A 10 -13.58 15.54 -10.05
CA SER A 10 -12.48 14.82 -9.40
C SER A 10 -12.64 13.35 -9.75
N VAL A 11 -11.85 12.89 -10.72
CA VAL A 11 -11.75 11.46 -11.03
C VAL A 11 -11.02 10.81 -9.85
N PRO A 12 -11.60 9.81 -9.18
CA PRO A 12 -10.89 9.10 -8.12
C PRO A 12 -9.65 8.47 -8.75
N MET A 13 -8.48 9.02 -8.42
CA MET A 13 -7.20 8.48 -8.84
C MET A 13 -7.11 7.08 -8.25
N PRO A 14 -7.04 6.01 -9.09
CA PRO A 14 -6.83 4.67 -8.56
C PRO A 14 -5.56 4.70 -7.72
N SER A 15 -5.61 4.03 -6.56
CA SER A 15 -4.43 3.94 -5.69
C SER A 15 -3.24 3.46 -6.54
N PRO A 16 -2.04 4.05 -6.38
CA PRO A 16 -0.87 3.72 -7.22
C PRO A 16 -0.42 2.27 -7.07
N VAL A 17 -1.02 1.55 -6.12
CA VAL A 17 -0.81 0.15 -5.81
C VAL A 17 -2.16 -0.53 -5.68
N ARG A 18 -2.32 -1.69 -6.34
CA ARG A 18 -3.35 -2.68 -6.03
C ARG A 18 -2.70 -3.78 -5.20
N GLY A 19 -3.06 -3.86 -3.92
CA GLY A 19 -2.48 -4.81 -2.98
C GLY A 19 -3.53 -5.70 -2.34
N ASP A 20 -3.10 -6.87 -1.88
CA ASP A 20 -3.94 -7.89 -1.26
C ASP A 20 -3.15 -8.66 -0.18
N LEU A 21 -3.87 -9.17 0.82
CA LEU A 21 -3.32 -9.93 1.94
C LEU A 21 -3.99 -11.30 2.01
N THR A 22 -3.19 -12.36 2.12
CA THR A 22 -3.71 -13.70 2.35
C THR A 22 -3.13 -14.25 3.64
N GLN A 23 -4.01 -14.67 4.55
CA GLN A 23 -3.62 -15.36 5.77
C GLN A 23 -3.61 -16.87 5.53
N LEU A 24 -2.47 -17.48 5.82
CA LEU A 24 -2.24 -18.91 5.87
C LEU A 24 -2.01 -19.31 7.34
N PRO A 25 -2.13 -20.60 7.71
CA PRO A 25 -1.80 -21.04 9.06
C PRO A 25 -0.37 -20.64 9.45
N GLY A 26 -0.24 -19.73 10.42
CA GLY A 26 1.06 -19.24 10.90
C GLY A 26 1.80 -18.25 9.98
N LEU A 27 1.21 -17.81 8.87
CA LEU A 27 1.87 -16.93 7.89
C LEU A 27 0.89 -15.92 7.28
N VAL A 28 1.32 -14.69 7.08
CA VAL A 28 0.57 -13.70 6.28
C VAL A 28 1.41 -13.31 5.07
N VAL A 29 0.81 -13.41 3.89
CA VAL A 29 1.44 -13.04 2.62
C VAL A 29 0.82 -11.75 2.12
N ALA A 30 1.65 -10.74 1.86
CA ALA A 30 1.25 -9.51 1.21
C ALA A 30 1.76 -9.50 -0.24
N ARG A 31 0.87 -9.19 -1.19
CA ARG A 31 1.20 -9.11 -2.62
C ARG A 31 0.64 -7.82 -3.20
N CYS A 32 1.35 -7.19 -4.13
CA CYS A 32 0.87 -5.98 -4.78
C CYS A 32 1.36 -5.83 -6.22
N LEU A 33 0.57 -5.12 -7.02
CA LEU A 33 0.89 -4.70 -8.38
C LEU A 33 0.85 -3.16 -8.41
N ALA A 34 1.91 -2.55 -8.92
CA ALA A 34 2.05 -1.10 -9.04
C ALA A 34 2.72 -0.75 -10.37
N TYR A 35 2.49 0.47 -10.85
CA TYR A 35 3.13 0.97 -12.06
C TYR A 35 4.64 1.17 -11.89
N GLU A 36 5.08 1.43 -10.65
CA GLU A 36 6.50 1.61 -10.32
C GLU A 36 6.87 0.84 -9.05
N ALA A 37 8.11 0.38 -9.00
CA ALA A 37 8.64 -0.36 -7.85
C ALA A 37 8.63 0.46 -6.55
N LEU A 38 8.82 1.79 -6.63
CA LEU A 38 8.81 2.67 -5.46
C LEU A 38 7.45 2.67 -4.76
N HIS A 39 6.36 2.70 -5.53
CA HIS A 39 5.00 2.64 -5.01
C HIS A 39 4.72 1.28 -4.33
N ALA A 40 5.10 0.18 -4.97
CA ALA A 40 4.98 -1.16 -4.37
C ALA A 40 5.78 -1.28 -3.06
N ARG A 41 7.03 -0.79 -3.05
CA ARG A 41 7.88 -0.78 -1.84
C ARG A 41 7.26 0.04 -0.72
N ALA A 42 6.79 1.25 -1.02
CA ALA A 42 6.15 2.13 -0.04
C ALA A 42 4.93 1.43 0.58
N TRP A 43 4.09 0.78 -0.23
CA TRP A 43 2.93 0.04 0.25
C TRP A 43 3.32 -1.15 1.14
N LEU A 44 4.29 -1.97 0.73
CA LEU A 44 4.78 -3.09 1.54
C LEU A 44 5.35 -2.64 2.89
N ILE A 45 6.07 -1.51 2.91
CA ILE A 45 6.56 -0.90 4.16
C ILE A 45 5.42 -0.51 5.09
N GLN A 46 4.37 0.14 4.56
CA GLN A 46 3.22 0.53 5.37
C GLN A 46 2.50 -0.68 5.96
N ILE A 47 2.20 -1.68 5.14
CA ILE A 47 1.57 -2.92 5.60
C ILE A 47 2.40 -3.60 6.69
N TRP A 48 3.72 -3.70 6.51
CA TRP A 48 4.60 -4.29 7.51
C TRP A 48 4.54 -3.56 8.86
N LYS A 49 4.47 -2.22 8.84
CA LYS A 49 4.35 -1.43 10.08
C LYS A 49 3.07 -1.74 10.85
N TYR A 50 1.97 -2.05 10.18
CA TYR A 50 0.72 -2.45 10.82
C TYR A 50 0.72 -3.92 11.26
N LEU A 51 1.20 -4.83 10.40
CA LEU A 51 1.15 -6.26 10.67
C LEU A 51 2.16 -6.69 11.75
N ARG A 52 3.37 -6.13 11.76
CA ARG A 52 4.42 -6.53 12.71
C ARG A 52 4.00 -6.44 14.19
N PRO A 53 3.41 -5.34 14.68
CA PRO A 53 2.98 -5.28 16.08
C PRO A 53 1.82 -6.24 16.37
N VAL A 54 0.88 -6.38 15.44
CA VAL A 54 -0.31 -7.23 15.64
C VAL A 54 0.04 -8.71 15.60
N LEU A 55 0.89 -9.14 14.66
CA LEU A 55 1.23 -10.54 14.45
C LEU A 55 2.39 -11.02 15.34
N LEU A 56 3.33 -10.14 15.68
CA LEU A 56 4.57 -10.53 16.38
C LEU A 56 4.74 -9.85 17.75
N GLY A 57 3.84 -8.95 18.15
CA GLY A 57 3.96 -8.19 19.41
C GLY A 57 5.19 -7.28 19.48
N ARG A 58 5.81 -6.96 18.34
CA ARG A 58 7.06 -6.17 18.25
C ARG A 58 6.79 -4.83 17.57
N GLN A 59 7.40 -3.76 18.08
CA GLN A 59 7.26 -2.40 17.51
C GLN A 59 7.52 -2.38 16.00
N ALA A 60 6.88 -1.52 15.23
CA ALA A 60 7.10 -1.45 13.79
C ALA A 60 8.54 -0.95 13.47
N VAL A 61 9.41 -1.82 12.96
CA VAL A 61 10.77 -1.47 12.51
C VAL A 61 10.96 -1.95 11.09
N THR A 62 11.57 -1.13 10.23
CA THR A 62 11.84 -1.50 8.83
C THR A 62 12.69 -2.77 8.77
N PRO A 63 12.31 -3.80 8.00
CA PRO A 63 13.10 -5.01 7.82
C PRO A 63 14.48 -4.67 7.26
N ARG A 64 15.55 -5.24 7.82
CA ARG A 64 16.93 -5.04 7.33
C ARG A 64 17.10 -5.46 5.87
N ILE A 65 16.33 -6.45 5.41
CA ILE A 65 16.31 -6.93 4.02
C ILE A 65 15.84 -5.90 2.99
N TRP A 66 15.25 -4.78 3.44
CA TRP A 66 14.80 -3.68 2.59
C TRP A 66 15.71 -2.46 2.69
N ASN A 67 16.94 -2.61 3.14
CA ASN A 67 17.91 -1.50 3.19
C ASN A 67 18.84 -1.45 1.95
N THR A 68 18.65 -2.37 1.01
CA THR A 68 19.15 -2.31 -0.37
C THR A 68 18.11 -1.65 -1.27
#